data_AF-A0A7D8UR30-F1
#
_entry.id   AF-A0A7D8UR30-F1
#
_cell.length_a   1.000
_cell.length_b   1.000
_cell.length_c   1.000
_cell.angle_alpha   90.00
_cell.angle_beta   90.00
_cell.angle_gamma   90.00
#
_symmetry.space_group_name_H-M   'P 1'
#
loop_
_entity.id
_entity.type
_entity.pdbx_description
1 polymer ?
#
loop_
_entity_poly.entity_id
_entity_poly.type
_entity_poly.pdbx_seq_one_letter_code
_entity_poly.pdbx_strand_id
1 'polypeptide(L)'
;MPAVLWSVLGAVLGVGLAVAGARLALEGRSVLKHRPEGLDAGADRGGSVLGLSAASRVATGLMLVIVGYHAAAWSLPARWFPLQVPLDRWWVLGSAMAAGLMLTLLADRIERDREGDIGDG
;
A
#
# COMPACT_ATOMS: atom_id res chain seq x y z
N MET A 1 34.17 -0.92 -7.56
CA MET A 1 33.55 -0.19 -6.42
C MET A 1 32.17 0.41 -6.68
N PRO A 2 31.78 0.95 -7.87
CA PRO A 2 30.45 1.57 -8.02
C PRO A 2 29.28 0.57 -7.87
N ALA A 3 29.46 -0.69 -8.27
CA ALA A 3 28.41 -1.71 -8.19
C ALA A 3 27.93 -2.00 -6.75
N VAL A 4 28.85 -2.02 -5.77
CA VAL A 4 28.50 -2.31 -4.37
C VAL A 4 27.72 -1.15 -3.76
N LEU A 5 28.08 0.10 -4.10
CA LEU A 5 27.38 1.29 -3.62
C LEU A 5 25.92 1.30 -4.09
N TRP A 6 25.67 0.97 -5.35
CA TRP A 6 24.32 0.87 -5.90
C TRP A 6 23.49 -0.23 -5.22
N SER A 7 24.08 -1.40 -4.96
CA SER A 7 23.44 -2.47 -4.21
C SER A 7 23.05 -2.05 -2.79
N VAL A 8 23.94 -1.37 -2.08
CA VAL A 8 23.65 -0.90 -0.72
C VAL A 8 22.55 0.16 -0.73
N LEU A 9 22.62 1.13 -1.64
CA LEU A 9 21.60 2.17 -1.78
C LEU A 9 20.22 1.58 -2.10
N GLY A 10 20.15 0.66 -3.07
CA GLY A 10 18.91 0.01 -3.44
C GLY A 10 18.32 -0.85 -2.32
N ALA A 11 19.18 -1.56 -1.58
CA ALA A 11 18.74 -2.33 -0.41
C ALA A 11 18.20 -1.43 0.71
N VAL A 12 18.90 -0.34 1.04
CA VAL A 12 18.45 0.62 2.06
C VAL A 12 17.15 1.28 1.65
N LEU A 13 17.02 1.71 0.39
CA LEU A 13 15.80 2.31 -0.13
C LEU A 13 14.62 1.31 -0.10
N GLY A 14 14.83 0.08 -0.58
CA GLY A 14 13.80 -0.95 -0.60
C GLY A 14 13.31 -1.32 0.81
N VAL A 15 14.24 -1.51 1.75
CA VAL A 15 13.90 -1.75 3.16
C VAL A 15 13.16 -0.55 3.76
N GLY A 16 13.63 0.68 3.50
CA GLY A 16 12.96 1.89 3.95
C GLY A 16 11.52 2.00 3.45
N LEU A 17 11.30 1.72 2.16
CA LEU A 17 9.96 1.71 1.55
C LEU A 17 9.07 0.64 2.20
N ALA A 18 9.62 -0.54 2.45
CA ALA A 18 8.88 -1.64 3.05
C ALA A 18 8.48 -1.33 4.50
N VAL A 19 9.39 -0.76 5.29
CA VAL A 19 9.10 -0.35 6.67
C VAL A 19 8.06 0.76 6.71
N ALA A 20 8.18 1.77 5.84
CA ALA A 20 7.21 2.85 5.72
C ALA A 20 5.82 2.33 5.33
N GLY A 21 5.76 1.44 4.33
CA GLY A 21 4.52 0.78 3.91
C GLY A 21 3.89 -0.06 5.02
N ALA A 22 4.70 -0.84 5.74
CA ALA A 22 4.22 -1.65 6.87
C ALA A 22 3.64 -0.78 7.98
N ARG A 23 4.30 0.33 8.33
CA ARG A 23 3.76 1.28 9.32
C ARG A 23 2.43 1.88 8.87
N LEU A 24 2.34 2.35 7.62
CA LEU A 24 1.10 2.89 7.08
C LEU A 24 -0.04 1.86 7.11
N ALA A 25 0.26 0.59 6.79
CA ALA A 25 -0.72 -0.48 6.83
C ALA A 25 -1.16 -0.82 8.26
N LEU A 26 -0.23 -0.83 9.22
CA LEU A 26 -0.54 -1.10 10.63
C LEU A 26 -1.36 0.02 11.26
N GLU A 27 -1.06 1.28 10.93
CA GLU A 27 -1.85 2.44 11.34
C GLU A 27 -3.26 2.42 10.74
N GLY A 28 -3.42 2.07 9.46
CA GLY A 28 -4.75 1.89 8.87
C GLY A 28 -5.54 0.76 9.53
N ARG A 29 -4.86 -0.34 9.88
CA ARG A 29 -5.49 -1.50 10.52
C ARG A 29 -5.93 -1.21 11.95
N SER A 30 -5.16 -0.45 12.73
CA SER A 30 -5.55 -0.11 14.10
C SER A 30 -6.84 0.73 14.13
N VAL A 31 -6.99 1.65 13.17
CA VAL A 31 -8.22 2.43 12.97
C VAL A 31 -9.40 1.52 12.63
N LEU A 32 -9.23 0.58 11.69
CA LEU A 32 -10.29 -0.39 11.35
C LEU A 32 -10.69 -1.28 12.52
N LYS A 33 -9.73 -1.71 13.36
CA LYS A 33 -9.99 -2.59 14.51
C LYS A 33 -10.75 -1.90 15.64
N HIS A 34 -10.65 -0.58 15.75
CA HIS A 34 -11.31 0.20 16.81
C HIS A 34 -12.59 0.87 16.35
N ARG A 35 -13.03 0.63 15.11
CA ARG A 35 -14.34 1.07 14.63
C ARG A 35 -15.42 0.19 15.26
N PRO A 36 -16.31 0.74 16.10
CA PRO A 36 -17.47 -0.02 16.57
C PRO A 36 -18.37 -0.34 15.38
N GLU A 37 -18.82 -1.60 15.30
CA GLU A 37 -19.79 -2.05 14.31
C GLU A 37 -21.07 -1.19 14.44
N GLY A 38 -21.28 -0.26 13.51
CA GLY A 38 -22.48 0.59 13.47
C GLY A 38 -22.25 2.11 13.52
N LEU A 39 -21.01 2.61 13.57
CA LEU A 39 -20.73 4.04 13.32
C LEU A 39 -20.43 4.26 11.83
N ASP A 40 -21.25 5.11 11.20
CA ASP A 40 -21.26 5.39 9.77
C ASP A 40 -19.87 5.66 9.19
N ALA A 41 -19.63 5.10 8.01
CA ALA A 41 -18.34 5.18 7.33
C ALA A 41 -17.92 6.63 6.99
N GLY A 42 -18.84 7.60 7.07
CA GLY A 42 -18.65 9.02 6.85
C GLY A 42 -17.85 9.78 7.91
N ALA A 43 -17.63 9.22 9.12
CA ALA A 43 -16.90 9.91 10.19
C ALA A 43 -15.36 9.96 9.99
N ASP A 44 -14.81 9.17 9.07
CA ASP A 44 -13.36 9.14 8.80
C ASP A 44 -12.84 10.37 8.03
N ARG A 45 -13.72 11.34 7.69
CA ARG A 45 -13.38 12.57 6.96
C ARG A 45 -12.36 13.48 7.67
N GLY A 46 -12.12 13.31 8.98
CA GLY A 46 -11.44 14.33 9.79
C GLY A 46 -9.95 14.16 10.12
N GLY A 47 -9.33 12.99 9.91
CA GLY A 47 -8.06 12.68 10.61
C GLY A 47 -6.85 12.32 9.75
N SER A 48 -6.98 12.29 8.42
CA SER A 48 -5.94 11.73 7.56
C SER A 48 -5.07 12.80 6.92
N VAL A 49 -3.78 12.84 7.30
CA VAL A 49 -2.74 13.71 6.71
C VAL A 49 -2.67 13.61 5.16
N LEU A 50 -3.21 12.53 4.58
CA LEU A 50 -3.24 12.27 3.14
C LEU A 50 -4.65 12.22 2.53
N GLY A 51 -5.71 12.46 3.29
CA GLY A 51 -7.10 12.36 2.81
C GLY A 51 -7.55 10.95 2.37
N LEU A 52 -6.72 9.92 2.60
CA LEU A 52 -7.02 8.52 2.27
C LEU A 52 -7.87 7.86 3.37
N SER A 53 -8.84 7.02 2.96
CA SER A 53 -9.62 6.15 3.85
C SER A 53 -8.72 5.14 4.58
N ALA A 54 -9.17 4.59 5.71
CA ALA A 54 -8.42 3.57 6.44
C ALA A 54 -8.11 2.34 5.56
N ALA A 55 -9.08 1.91 4.74
CA ALA A 55 -8.91 0.81 3.79
C ALA A 55 -7.87 1.16 2.70
N SER A 56 -7.97 2.36 2.12
CA SER A 56 -7.00 2.86 1.14
C SER A 56 -5.58 2.97 1.70
N ARG A 57 -5.43 3.35 2.98
CA ARG A 57 -4.12 3.37 3.67
C ARG A 57 -3.54 1.97 3.83
N VAL A 58 -4.36 0.99 4.22
CA VAL A 58 -3.92 -0.41 4.33
C VAL A 58 -3.47 -0.94 2.97
N ALA A 59 -4.29 -0.75 1.93
CA ALA A 59 -3.95 -1.17 0.57
C ALA A 59 -2.65 -0.50 0.09
N THR A 60 -2.55 0.83 0.23
CA THR A 60 -1.34 1.58 -0.16
C THR A 60 -0.11 1.13 0.61
N GLY A 61 -0.23 0.91 1.93
CA GLY A 61 0.85 0.42 2.76
C GLY A 61 1.33 -0.96 2.32
N LEU A 62 0.40 -1.87 2.02
CA LEU A 62 0.74 -3.21 1.51
C LEU A 62 1.48 -3.14 0.16
N MET A 63 1.02 -2.26 -0.74
CA MET A 63 1.65 -2.04 -2.04
C MET A 63 3.08 -1.52 -1.89
N LEU A 64 3.32 -0.58 -0.96
CA LEU A 64 4.68 -0.10 -0.64
C LEU A 64 5.58 -1.19 -0.07
N VAL A 65 5.03 -2.09 0.77
CA VAL A 65 5.76 -3.27 1.27
C VAL A 65 6.22 -4.15 0.12
N ILE A 66 5.33 -4.44 -0.83
CA ILE A 66 5.63 -5.30 -1.97
C ILE A 66 6.71 -4.67 -2.86
N VAL A 67 6.60 -3.38 -3.19
CA VAL A 67 7.60 -2.66 -3.99
C VAL A 67 8.93 -2.58 -3.26
N GLY A 68 8.91 -2.26 -1.96
CA GLY A 68 10.12 -2.20 -1.14
C GLY A 68 10.85 -3.55 -1.08
N TYR A 69 10.10 -4.64 -0.91
CA TYR A 69 10.63 -5.99 -0.97
C TYR A 69 11.30 -6.26 -2.33
N HIS A 70 10.65 -5.96 -3.45
CA HIS A 70 11.21 -6.23 -4.77
C HIS A 70 12.42 -5.36 -5.10
N ALA A 71 12.43 -4.09 -4.67
CA ALA A 71 13.58 -3.21 -4.81
C ALA A 71 14.79 -3.72 -4.00
N ALA A 72 14.56 -4.17 -2.75
CA ALA A 72 15.61 -4.76 -1.93
C ALA A 72 16.12 -6.09 -2.51
N ALA A 73 15.21 -6.96 -2.95
CA ALA A 73 15.53 -8.25 -3.54
C ALA A 73 16.37 -8.12 -4.82
N TRP A 74 16.12 -7.10 -5.66
CA TRP A 74 16.91 -6.82 -6.86
C TRP A 74 18.30 -6.25 -6.58
N SER A 75 18.49 -5.67 -5.39
CA SER A 75 19.76 -5.04 -5.01
C SER A 75 20.75 -6.02 -4.38
N LEU A 76 20.27 -7.21 -3.99
CA LEU A 76 21.02 -8.22 -3.25
C LEU A 76 21.28 -9.47 -4.13
N PRO A 77 22.29 -10.30 -3.77
CA PRO A 77 22.59 -11.51 -4.52
C PRO A 77 21.39 -12.47 -4.59
N ALA A 78 21.12 -13.03 -5.77
CA ALA A 78 19.96 -13.90 -6.03
C ALA A 78 19.82 -15.08 -5.05
N ARG A 79 20.96 -15.60 -4.56
CA ARG A 79 20.99 -16.68 -3.55
C ARG A 79 20.29 -16.36 -2.23
N TRP A 80 20.05 -15.08 -1.92
CA TRP A 80 19.39 -14.66 -0.68
C TRP A 80 17.87 -14.55 -0.81
N PHE A 81 17.34 -14.51 -2.04
CA PHE A 81 15.92 -14.26 -2.29
C PHE A 81 15.35 -15.32 -3.23
N PRO A 82 14.57 -16.28 -2.72
CA PRO A 82 13.98 -17.32 -3.57
C PRO A 82 12.92 -16.79 -4.55
N LEU A 83 12.43 -15.56 -4.35
CA LEU A 83 11.35 -14.94 -5.12
C LEU A 83 11.81 -13.64 -5.81
N GLN A 84 12.73 -13.76 -6.77
CA GLN A 84 13.06 -12.63 -7.66
C GLN A 84 12.19 -12.67 -8.91
N VAL A 85 11.42 -11.60 -9.14
CA VAL A 85 10.63 -11.44 -10.36
C VAL A 85 11.56 -10.92 -11.47
N PRO A 86 11.69 -11.62 -12.61
CA PRO A 86 12.44 -11.14 -13.78
C PRO A 86 11.94 -9.76 -14.22
N LEU A 87 12.83 -8.87 -14.70
CA LEU A 87 12.46 -7.52 -15.16
C LEU A 87 11.37 -7.55 -16.23
N ASP A 88 11.41 -8.53 -17.12
CA ASP A 88 10.43 -8.71 -18.20
C ASP A 88 9.01 -8.97 -17.68
N ARG A 89 8.84 -9.27 -16.39
CA ARG A 89 7.56 -9.53 -15.73
C ARG A 89 7.13 -8.42 -14.77
N TRP A 90 7.87 -7.32 -14.67
CA TRP A 90 7.49 -6.19 -13.80
C TRP A 90 6.18 -5.52 -14.21
N TRP A 91 5.81 -5.60 -15.49
CA TRP A 91 4.51 -5.11 -15.96
C TRP A 91 3.34 -5.89 -15.34
N VAL A 92 3.52 -7.18 -15.00
CA VAL A 92 2.50 -7.99 -14.31
C VAL A 92 2.30 -7.47 -12.90
N LEU A 93 3.41 -7.22 -12.19
CA LEU A 93 3.35 -6.64 -10.85
C LEU A 93 2.72 -5.24 -10.88
N GLY A 94 3.20 -4.37 -11.77
CA GLY A 94 2.67 -3.02 -11.92
C GLY A 94 1.17 -3.00 -12.27
N SER A 95 0.72 -3.87 -13.17
CA SER A 95 -0.70 -3.96 -13.54
C SER A 95 -1.57 -4.51 -12.41
N ALA A 96 -1.11 -5.52 -11.66
CA ALA A 96 -1.81 -6.04 -10.49
C ALA A 96 -1.94 -4.97 -9.39
N MET A 97 -0.88 -4.22 -9.14
CA MET A 97 -0.89 -3.10 -8.19
C MET A 97 -1.86 -2.00 -8.62
N ALA A 98 -1.80 -1.59 -9.89
CA ALA A 98 -2.69 -0.57 -10.44
C ALA A 98 -4.16 -1.00 -10.37
N ALA A 99 -4.46 -2.25 -10.73
CA ALA A 99 -5.80 -2.82 -10.63
C ALA A 99 -6.28 -2.85 -9.17
N GLY A 100 -5.44 -3.27 -8.22
CA GLY A 100 -5.77 -3.30 -6.80
C GLY A 100 -6.09 -1.90 -6.24
N LEU A 101 -5.29 -0.89 -6.61
CA LEU A 101 -5.57 0.50 -6.24
C LEU A 101 -6.85 1.02 -6.89
N MET A 102 -7.06 0.76 -8.19
CA MET A 102 -8.26 1.20 -8.89
C MET A 102 -9.53 0.59 -8.31
N LEU A 103 -9.50 -0.70 -7.96
CA LEU A 103 -10.62 -1.38 -7.28
C LEU A 103 -10.86 -0.81 -5.88
N THR A 104 -9.80 -0.49 -5.14
CA THR A 104 -9.91 0.11 -3.80
C THR A 104 -10.52 1.52 -3.87
N LEU A 105 -10.07 2.35 -4.82
CA LEU A 105 -10.63 3.68 -5.04
C LEU A 105 -12.09 3.61 -5.54
N LEU A 106 -12.41 2.63 -6.37
CA LEU A 106 -13.77 2.40 -6.85
C LEU A 106 -14.68 1.98 -5.69
N ALA A 107 -14.21 1.08 -4.81
CA ALA A 107 -14.94 0.70 -3.61
C ALA A 107 -15.17 1.90 -2.68
N ASP A 108 -14.13 2.71 -2.43
CA ASP A 108 -14.24 3.95 -1.65
C ASP A 108 -15.27 4.92 -2.28
N ARG A 109 -15.35 4.99 -3.62
CA ARG A 109 -16.32 5.85 -4.31
C ARG A 109 -17.75 5.33 -4.15
N ILE A 110 -17.98 4.04 -4.36
CA ILE A 110 -19.31 3.42 -4.22
C ILE A 110 -19.85 3.61 -2.80
N GLU A 111 -18.98 3.48 -1.79
CA GLU A 111 -19.38 3.69 -0.40
C GLU A 111 -19.80 5.14 -0.14
N ARG A 112 -19.08 6.12 -0.70
CA ARG A 112 -19.43 7.54 -0.60
C ARG A 112 -20.76 7.88 -1.26
N ASP A 113 -21.04 7.30 -2.42
CA ASP A 113 -22.28 7.56 -3.16
C ASP A 113 -23.50 7.02 -2.38
N ARG A 114 -23.36 5.89 -1.67
CA ARG A 114 -24.41 5.33 -0.80
C ARG A 114 -24.70 6.18 0.43
N GLU A 115 -23.66 6.75 1.06
CA GLU A 115 -23.83 7.63 2.22
C GLU A 115 -24.54 8.94 1.86
N GLY A 116 -24.30 9.48 0.66
CA GLY A 116 -24.97 10.70 0.19
C GLY A 116 -26.48 10.53 0.05
N ASP A 117 -26.93 9.39 -0.47
CA ASP A 117 -28.34 9.09 -0.72
C ASP A 117 -29.17 8.96 0.58
N ILE A 118 -28.55 8.51 1.68
CA ILE A 118 -29.22 8.35 2.99
C ILE A 118 -29.39 9.70 3.72
N GLY A 119 -28.51 10.68 3.46
CA GLY A 119 -28.53 11.96 4.16
C GLY A 119 -29.58 12.98 3.67
N ASP A 120 -30.14 12.78 2.48
CA ASP A 120 -31.05 13.72 1.82
C ASP A 120 -32.55 13.35 1.97
N GLY A 121 -32.88 12.28 2.72
CA GLY A 121 -34.25 11.80 2.99
C GLY A 121 -34.72 12.05 4.42
#